data_AF-A0A1X7VWY6-F1
#
_entry.id   AF-A0A1X7VWY6-F1
#
_cell.length_a   1.000
_cell.length_b   1.000
_cell.length_c   1.000
_cell.angle_alpha   90.00
_cell.angle_beta   90.00
_cell.angle_gamma   90.00
#
_symmetry.space_group_name_H-M   'P 1'
#
loop_
_entity.id
_entity.type
_entity.pdbx_description
1 polymer ?
#
loop_
_entity_poly.entity_id
_entity_poly.type
_entity_poly.pdbx_seq_one_letter_code
_entity_poly.pdbx_strand_id
1 'polypeptide(L)'
;MGVPLPGLEGPLYSDNAAVVQALESRSAKDPALVYLHCCLFFYLAHFEISYRAFHVAGKSNWAADALSRDRMPDFFSIFPQAPKIPSGIPQPLLDLLLDTNLSWTSKHWRALFRDSLFRV
;
A
#
# COMPACT_ATOMS: atom_id res chain seq x y z
N MET A 1 23.14 -9.19 -10.04
CA MET A 1 21.94 -8.70 -10.75
C MET A 1 20.92 -9.82 -10.72
N GLY A 2 19.92 -9.73 -9.83
CA GLY A 2 18.88 -10.75 -9.74
C GLY A 2 17.86 -10.55 -10.85
N VAL A 3 17.58 -11.62 -11.59
CA VAL A 3 16.54 -11.67 -12.62
C VAL A 3 15.17 -11.51 -11.92
N PRO A 4 14.23 -10.70 -12.42
CA PRO A 4 12.91 -10.61 -11.82
C PRO A 4 12.21 -11.96 -11.97
N LEU A 5 11.69 -12.50 -10.87
CA LEU A 5 10.74 -13.62 -10.91
C LEU A 5 9.46 -13.13 -11.61
N PRO A 6 8.77 -13.98 -12.40
CA PRO A 6 7.56 -13.59 -13.11
C PRO A 6 6.39 -13.48 -12.12
N GLY A 7 6.37 -12.38 -11.37
CA GLY A 7 5.25 -11.97 -10.52
C GLY A 7 4.24 -11.14 -11.31
N LEU A 8 3.05 -10.95 -10.76
CA LEU A 8 2.12 -9.93 -11.24
C LEU A 8 2.82 -8.56 -11.14
N GLU A 9 3.20 -7.99 -12.29
CA GLU A 9 3.70 -6.61 -12.36
C GLU A 9 2.52 -5.65 -12.43
N GLY A 10 2.22 -5.00 -11.32
CA GLY A 10 1.16 -3.98 -11.23
C GLY A 10 1.74 -2.56 -11.22
N PRO A 11 1.25 -1.62 -12.04
CA PRO A 11 1.62 -0.22 -11.90
C PRO A 11 0.99 0.38 -10.64
N LEU A 12 1.78 1.12 -9.87
CA LEU A 12 1.30 1.97 -8.77
C LEU A 12 1.28 3.43 -9.24
N TYR A 13 0.11 4.06 -9.21
CA TYR A 13 -0.04 5.46 -9.59
C TYR A 13 -0.22 6.33 -8.35
N SER A 14 0.46 7.48 -8.33
CA SER A 14 0.28 8.48 -7.27
C SER A 14 0.54 9.88 -7.84
N ASP A 15 -0.23 10.87 -7.38
CA ASP A 15 0.02 12.28 -7.67
C ASP A 15 1.00 12.93 -6.70
N ASN A 16 1.49 12.17 -5.72
CA ASN A 16 2.56 12.61 -4.84
C ASN A 16 3.92 12.15 -5.38
N ALA A 17 4.62 13.05 -6.06
CA ALA A 17 5.94 12.79 -6.64
C ALA A 17 6.98 12.30 -5.61
N ALA A 18 6.91 12.77 -4.35
CA ALA A 18 7.82 12.33 -3.30
C ALA A 18 7.58 10.87 -2.91
N VAL A 19 6.31 10.43 -2.86
CA VAL A 19 5.95 9.03 -2.62
C VAL A 19 6.42 8.15 -3.77
N VAL A 20 6.21 8.58 -5.02
CA VAL A 20 6.70 7.85 -6.21
C VAL A 20 8.21 7.68 -6.16
N GLN A 21 8.95 8.75 -5.83
CA GLN A 21 10.39 8.70 -5.70
C GLN A 21 10.84 7.76 -4.56
N ALA A 22 10.15 7.77 -3.42
CA ALA A 22 10.44 6.85 -2.32
C ALA A 22 10.27 5.40 -2.81
N LEU A 23 9.12 5.07 -3.40
CA LEU A 23 8.80 3.74 -3.91
C LEU A 23 9.82 3.26 -4.96
N GLU A 24 10.12 4.06 -5.99
CA GLU A 24 11.08 3.66 -7.04
C GLU A 24 12.52 3.51 -6.49
N SER A 25 12.94 4.40 -5.59
CA SER A 25 14.27 4.29 -4.96
C SER A 25 14.34 3.20 -3.89
N ARG A 26 13.19 2.65 -3.49
CA ARG A 26 13.01 1.72 -2.36
C ARG A 26 13.61 2.27 -1.07
N SER A 27 13.62 3.59 -0.92
CA SER A 27 14.29 4.28 0.18
C SER A 27 13.49 5.49 0.64
N ALA A 28 13.57 5.79 1.93
CA ALA A 28 13.01 6.99 2.54
C ALA A 28 13.92 7.47 3.68
N LYS A 29 13.84 8.76 4.01
CA LYS A 29 14.53 9.34 5.17
C LYS A 29 13.65 9.40 6.42
N ASP A 30 12.34 9.52 6.21
CA ASP A 30 11.36 9.56 7.27
C ASP A 30 11.21 8.17 7.93
N PRO A 31 11.33 8.05 9.27
CA PRO A 31 11.25 6.75 9.95
C PRO A 31 9.94 6.00 9.70
N ALA A 32 8.81 6.71 9.63
CA ALA A 32 7.51 6.07 9.38
C ALA A 32 7.44 5.52 7.95
N LEU A 33 7.93 6.27 6.95
CA LEU A 33 8.02 5.76 5.58
C LEU A 33 8.99 4.58 5.45
N VAL A 34 10.12 4.59 6.17
CA VAL A 34 11.03 3.43 6.21
C VAL A 34 10.31 2.20 6.76
N TYR A 35 9.57 2.36 7.86
CA TYR A 35 8.78 1.28 8.44
C TYR A 35 7.71 0.76 7.48
N LEU A 36 6.95 1.64 6.83
CA LEU A 36 5.93 1.26 5.86
C LEU A 36 6.52 0.58 4.62
N HIS A 37 7.72 1.00 4.18
CA HIS A 37 8.48 0.31 3.14
C HIS A 37 8.87 -1.11 3.54
N CYS A 38 9.32 -1.32 4.78
CA CYS A 38 9.59 -2.66 5.29
C CYS A 38 8.33 -3.52 5.25
N CYS A 39 7.19 -3.00 5.73
CA CYS A 39 5.91 -3.71 5.66
C CYS A 39 5.55 -4.07 4.21
N LEU A 40 5.59 -3.08 3.31
CA LEU A 40 5.32 -3.27 1.89
C LEU A 40 6.23 -4.35 1.28
N PHE A 41 7.53 -4.33 1.56
CA PHE A 41 8.47 -5.34 1.09
C PHE A 41 8.05 -6.76 1.48
N PHE A 42 7.67 -6.99 2.74
CA PHE A 42 7.25 -8.31 3.21
C PHE A 42 5.94 -8.77 2.56
N TYR A 43 4.97 -7.86 2.35
CA TYR A 43 3.74 -8.20 1.62
C TYR A 43 4.02 -8.53 0.14
N LEU A 44 4.84 -7.73 -0.54
CA LEU A 44 5.22 -7.99 -1.92
C LEU A 44 5.95 -9.32 -2.07
N ALA A 45 6.86 -9.64 -1.15
CA ALA A 45 7.55 -10.92 -1.13
C ALA A 45 6.60 -12.09 -0.86
N HIS A 46 5.63 -11.94 0.06
CA HIS A 46 4.67 -12.99 0.38
C HIS A 46 3.71 -13.27 -0.78
N PHE A 47 3.22 -12.24 -1.46
CA PHE A 47 2.28 -12.38 -2.58
C PHE A 47 2.96 -12.49 -3.94
N GLU A 48 4.31 -12.53 -3.99
CA GLU A 48 5.10 -12.59 -5.22
C GLU A 48 4.76 -11.46 -6.21
N ILE A 49 4.52 -10.25 -5.68
CA ILE A 49 4.15 -9.07 -6.47
C ILE A 49 5.41 -8.23 -6.72
N SER A 50 5.55 -7.80 -7.97
CA SER A 50 6.51 -6.77 -8.37
C SER A 50 5.76 -5.51 -8.81
N TYR A 51 6.38 -4.34 -8.67
CA TYR A 51 5.72 -3.09 -9.05
C TYR A 51 6.68 -2.08 -9.67
N ARG A 52 6.07 -1.12 -10.37
CA ARG A 52 6.66 0.16 -10.79
C ARG A 52 5.75 1.29 -10.34
N ALA A 53 6.31 2.35 -9.79
CA ALA A 53 5.57 3.53 -9.37
C ALA A 53 5.68 4.64 -10.42
N PHE A 54 4.55 5.25 -10.74
CA PHE A 54 4.44 6.31 -11.72
C PHE A 54 3.76 7.53 -11.13
N HIS A 55 4.37 8.68 -11.33
CA HIS A 55 3.74 9.95 -11.00
C HIS A 55 2.66 10.29 -12.04
N VAL A 56 1.46 10.59 -11.57
CA VAL A 56 0.35 11.07 -12.41
C VAL A 56 -0.05 12.47 -11.97
N ALA A 57 -0.51 13.30 -12.89
CA ALA A 57 -1.08 14.59 -12.50
C ALA A 57 -2.31 14.36 -11.60
N GLY A 58 -2.51 15.18 -10.56
CA GLY A 58 -3.65 15.02 -9.64
C GLY A 58 -5.02 14.96 -10.33
N LYS A 59 -5.16 15.62 -11.49
CA LYS A 59 -6.38 15.54 -12.34
C LYS A 59 -6.67 14.11 -12.83
N SER A 60 -5.65 13.28 -12.98
CA SER A 60 -5.76 11.87 -13.36
C SER A 60 -5.92 10.94 -12.15
N ASN A 61 -5.75 11.45 -10.92
CA ASN A 61 -5.90 10.70 -9.67
C ASN A 61 -7.25 10.96 -8.96
N TRP A 62 -8.21 11.54 -9.69
CA TRP A 62 -9.53 11.98 -9.23
C TRP A 62 -10.30 10.98 -8.36
N ALA A 63 -10.26 9.68 -8.67
CA ALA A 63 -10.96 8.68 -7.86
C ALA A 63 -10.30 8.43 -6.51
N ALA A 64 -8.96 8.36 -6.45
CA ALA A 64 -8.25 8.24 -5.19
C ALA A 64 -8.41 9.53 -4.35
N ASP A 65 -8.42 10.69 -5.00
CA ASP A 65 -8.71 11.97 -4.37
C ASP A 65 -10.15 12.03 -3.80
N ALA A 66 -11.15 11.56 -4.56
CA ALA A 66 -12.52 11.46 -4.09
C ALA A 66 -12.64 10.54 -2.87
N LEU A 67 -12.00 9.36 -2.90
CA LEU A 67 -11.97 8.44 -1.75
C LEU A 67 -11.32 9.05 -0.52
N SER A 68 -10.12 9.62 -0.65
CA SER A 68 -9.37 10.18 0.47
C SER A 68 -10.03 11.41 1.12
N ARG A 69 -10.94 12.08 0.41
CA ARG A 69 -11.75 13.21 0.91
C ARG A 69 -13.17 12.83 1.29
N ASP A 70 -13.49 11.53 1.37
CA ASP A 70 -14.83 11.03 1.67
C ASP A 70 -15.93 11.53 0.72
N ARG A 71 -15.56 11.82 -0.53
CA ARG A 71 -16.49 12.23 -1.61
C ARG A 71 -17.01 11.00 -2.34
N MET A 72 -17.70 10.14 -1.60
CA MET A 72 -18.19 8.85 -2.11
C MET A 72 -19.09 8.95 -3.36
N PRO A 73 -19.99 9.95 -3.52
CA PRO A 73 -20.76 10.12 -4.75
C PRO A 73 -19.87 10.32 -5.99
N ASP A 74 -18.84 11.16 -5.87
CA ASP A 74 -17.87 11.41 -6.95
C ASP A 74 -17.13 10.11 -7.28
N PHE A 75 -16.65 9.39 -6.26
CA PHE A 75 -15.96 8.10 -6.46
C PHE A 75 -16.84 7.07 -7.19
N PHE A 76 -18.08 6.86 -6.75
CA PHE A 76 -18.98 5.89 -7.37
C PHE A 76 -19.47 6.33 -8.76
N SER A 77 -19.49 7.63 -9.06
CA SER A 77 -19.72 8.12 -10.43
C SER A 77 -18.57 7.73 -11.36
N ILE A 78 -17.35 7.61 -10.85
CA ILE A 78 -16.15 7.24 -11.62
C ILE A 78 -16.00 5.72 -11.72
N PHE A 79 -16.22 5.03 -10.61
CA PHE A 79 -16.09 3.57 -10.48
C PHE A 79 -17.43 2.96 -10.05
N PRO A 80 -18.44 2.91 -10.94
CA PRO A 80 -19.77 2.37 -10.60
C PRO A 80 -19.75 0.88 -10.25
N GLN A 81 -18.71 0.15 -10.68
CA GLN A 81 -18.48 -1.25 -10.36
C GLN A 81 -17.87 -1.48 -8.96
N ALA A 82 -17.44 -0.42 -8.27
CA ALA A 82 -16.87 -0.56 -6.93
C ALA A 82 -17.94 -1.09 -5.94
N PRO A 83 -17.57 -1.98 -5.00
CA PRO A 83 -18.49 -2.43 -3.97
C PRO A 83 -19.04 -1.26 -3.15
N LYS A 84 -20.37 -1.16 -3.03
CA LYS A 84 -21.04 -0.11 -2.24
C LYS A 84 -20.90 -0.32 -0.74
N ILE A 85 -20.73 -1.58 -0.34
CA ILE A 85 -20.44 -1.96 1.04
C ILE A 85 -18.94 -2.23 1.10
N PRO A 86 -18.16 -1.40 1.82
CA PRO A 86 -16.72 -1.61 1.93
C PRO A 86 -16.44 -2.90 2.71
N SER A 87 -15.41 -3.64 2.30
CA SER A 87 -14.89 -4.73 3.10
C SER A 87 -14.22 -4.17 4.37
N GLY A 88 -14.38 -4.87 5.49
CA GLY A 88 -13.64 -4.56 6.71
C GLY A 88 -12.13 -4.71 6.50
N ILE A 89 -11.34 -3.80 7.07
CA ILE A 89 -9.88 -3.94 7.12
C ILE A 89 -9.54 -4.87 8.28
N PRO A 90 -8.75 -5.94 8.09
CA PRO A 90 -8.33 -6.81 9.18
C PRO A 90 -7.61 -6.01 10.28
N GLN A 91 -8.03 -6.17 11.54
CA GLN A 91 -7.45 -5.43 12.66
C GLN A 91 -5.93 -5.62 12.79
N PRO A 92 -5.36 -6.84 12.62
CA PRO A 92 -3.90 -7.01 12.66
C PRO A 92 -3.15 -6.22 11.60
N LEU A 93 -3.77 -6.02 10.42
CA LEU A 93 -3.20 -5.16 9.37
C LEU A 93 -3.19 -3.71 9.82
N LEU A 94 -4.29 -3.23 10.40
CA LEU A 94 -4.39 -1.85 10.87
C LEU A 94 -3.40 -1.56 11.99
N ASP A 95 -3.32 -2.45 13.00
CA ASP A 95 -2.37 -2.33 14.12
C ASP A 95 -0.92 -2.31 13.62
N LEU A 96 -0.60 -3.19 12.65
CA LEU A 96 0.72 -3.23 12.02
C LEU A 96 1.06 -1.92 11.30
N LEU A 97 0.11 -1.32 10.56
CA LEU A 97 0.37 -0.12 9.77
C LEU A 97 0.39 1.18 10.60
N LEU A 98 -0.34 1.22 11.71
CA LEU A 98 -0.46 2.43 12.54
C LEU A 98 0.63 2.54 13.62
N ASP A 99 1.17 1.42 14.13
CA ASP A 99 2.29 1.47 15.09
C ASP A 99 3.64 1.38 14.37
N THR A 100 4.13 2.55 13.93
CA THR A 100 5.40 2.67 13.21
C THR A 100 6.65 2.53 14.09
N ASN A 101 6.48 2.37 15.41
CA ASN A 101 7.58 2.11 16.33
C ASN A 101 7.90 0.62 16.48
N LEU A 102 7.07 -0.26 15.91
CA LEU A 102 7.31 -1.68 15.94
C LEU A 102 8.58 -2.04 15.16
N SER A 103 9.41 -2.88 15.77
CA SER A 103 10.53 -3.48 15.06
C SER A 103 10.06 -4.70 14.30
N TRP A 104 10.36 -4.77 13.00
CA TRP A 104 10.01 -5.90 12.14
C TRP A 104 10.64 -7.23 12.58
N THR A 105 11.71 -7.18 13.38
CA THR A 105 12.34 -8.37 13.97
C THR A 105 11.65 -8.85 15.24
N SER A 106 10.77 -8.04 15.84
CA SER A 106 10.11 -8.37 17.10
C SER A 106 9.08 -9.49 16.95
N LYS A 107 8.85 -10.23 18.04
CA LYS A 107 7.82 -11.28 18.07
C LYS A 107 6.42 -10.72 17.82
N HIS A 108 6.14 -9.52 18.33
CA HIS A 108 4.84 -8.87 18.21
C HIS A 108 4.56 -8.48 16.75
N TRP A 109 5.50 -7.81 16.08
CA TRP A 109 5.37 -7.47 14.66
C TRP A 109 5.15 -8.71 13.79
N ARG A 110 5.92 -9.79 14.03
CA ARG A 110 5.76 -11.04 13.28
C ARG A 110 4.40 -11.69 13.49
N ALA A 111 3.84 -11.59 14.70
CA ALA A 111 2.49 -12.09 14.97
C ALA A 111 1.45 -11.27 14.19
N LEU A 112 1.50 -9.94 14.28
CA LEU A 112 0.60 -9.05 13.52
C LEU A 112 0.71 -9.27 12.01
N PHE A 113 1.93 -9.36 11.46
CA PHE A 113 2.14 -9.64 10.04
C PHE A 113 1.63 -11.02 9.64
N ARG A 114 1.84 -12.07 10.44
CA ARG A 114 1.27 -13.40 10.14
C ARG A 114 -0.25 -13.34 10.15
N ASP A 115 -0.83 -12.70 11.16
CA ASP A 115 -2.27 -12.68 11.39
C ASP A 115 -3.00 -11.77 10.39
N SER A 116 -2.31 -10.78 9.80
CA SER A 116 -2.83 -9.92 8.75
C SER A 116 -2.93 -10.58 7.37
N LEU A 117 -2.23 -11.70 7.15
CA LEU A 117 -2.26 -12.43 5.87
C LEU A 117 -3.52 -13.27 5.69
N PHE A 118 -4.23 -13.56 6.77
CA PHE A 118 -5.49 -14.29 6.69
C PHE A 118 -6.62 -13.33 6.31
N ARG A 119 -7.35 -13.67 5.25
CA ARG A 119 -8.59 -12.97 4.89
C ARG A 119 -9.66 -13.28 5.93
N VAL A 120 -10.38 -12.24 6.37
CA VAL A 120 -11.72 -12.37 6.96
C VAL A 120 -12.71 -12.70 5.86
#